data_AF-A0A379TFT6-F1
#
_entry.id   AF-A0A379TFT6-F1
#
_cell.length_a   1.000
_cell.length_b   1.000
_cell.length_c   1.000
_cell.angle_alpha   90.00
_cell.angle_beta   90.00
_cell.angle_gamma   90.00
#
_symmetry.space_group_name_H-M   'P 1'
#
loop_
_entity.id
_entity.type
_entity.pdbx_description
1 polymer ?
#
loop_
_entity_poly.entity_id
_entity_poly.type
_entity_poly.pdbx_seq_one_letter_code
_entity_poly.pdbx_strand_id
1 'polypeptide(L)'
;MEARHLYYEASAMIIGLINLGHMLEARARQRSSKALEKLLDLTPPTARVVTEEGEKSVPLADVQPGMLLRLTTGDRVPVDGEITPGRSVA
;
A
#
# COMPACT_ATOMS: atom_id res chain seq x y z
N MET A 1 -27.64 -47.85 -15.62
CA MET A 1 -27.14 -47.10 -14.45
C MET A 1 -25.70 -46.60 -14.63
N GLU A 2 -24.86 -47.21 -15.46
CA GLU A 2 -23.47 -46.77 -15.74
C GLU A 2 -23.33 -45.33 -16.26
N ALA A 3 -24.18 -44.89 -17.20
CA ALA A 3 -24.04 -43.56 -17.81
C ALA A 3 -24.14 -42.41 -16.79
N ARG A 4 -24.99 -42.53 -15.76
CA ARG A 4 -25.13 -41.50 -14.71
C ARG A 4 -23.87 -41.34 -13.87
N HIS A 5 -23.14 -42.44 -13.62
CA HIS A 5 -21.87 -42.40 -12.90
C HIS A 5 -20.77 -41.72 -13.73
N LEU A 6 -20.69 -42.03 -15.04
CA LEU A 6 -19.74 -41.39 -15.96
C LEU A 6 -19.97 -39.87 -16.08
N TYR A 7 -21.22 -39.42 -16.20
CA TYR A 7 -21.52 -37.98 -16.25
C TYR A 7 -21.23 -37.28 -14.92
N TYR A 8 -21.45 -37.95 -13.78
CA TYR A 8 -21.14 -37.41 -12.46
C TYR A 8 -19.63 -37.25 -12.26
N GLU A 9 -18.85 -38.27 -12.63
CA GLU A 9 -17.39 -38.27 -12.56
C GLU A 9 -16.79 -37.17 -13.46
N ALA A 10 -17.25 -37.10 -14.71
CA ALA A 10 -16.81 -36.06 -15.64
C ALA A 10 -17.16 -34.64 -15.14
N SER A 11 -18.38 -34.45 -14.60
CA SER A 11 -18.81 -33.16 -14.06
C SER A 11 -17.98 -32.76 -12.83
N ALA A 12 -17.68 -33.70 -11.94
CA ALA A 12 -16.86 -33.47 -10.77
C ALA A 12 -15.42 -33.10 -11.16
N MET A 13 -14.84 -33.78 -12.15
CA MET A 13 -13.51 -33.44 -12.67
C MET A 13 -13.48 -32.05 -13.31
N ILE A 14 -14.47 -31.71 -14.15
CA ILE A 14 -14.55 -30.40 -14.80
C ILE A 14 -14.67 -29.28 -13.76
N ILE A 15 -15.61 -29.39 -12.82
CA ILE A 15 -15.79 -28.40 -11.76
C ILE A 15 -14.52 -28.30 -10.89
N GLY A 16 -13.90 -29.43 -10.56
CA GLY A 16 -12.65 -29.48 -9.81
C GLY A 16 -11.50 -28.74 -10.52
N LEU A 17 -11.32 -28.99 -11.81
CA LEU A 17 -10.29 -28.35 -12.63
C LEU A 17 -10.54 -26.84 -12.81
N ILE A 18 -11.79 -26.42 -12.99
CA ILE A 18 -12.16 -24.99 -13.06
C ILE A 18 -11.82 -24.29 -11.74
N ASN A 19 -12.20 -24.87 -10.61
CA ASN A 19 -11.92 -24.30 -9.29
C ASN A 19 -10.41 -24.23 -9.01
N LEU A 20 -9.66 -25.26 -9.40
CA LEU A 20 -8.20 -25.26 -9.29
C LEU A 20 -7.58 -24.13 -10.13
N GLY A 21 -8.07 -23.95 -11.36
CA GLY A 21 -7.66 -22.85 -12.25
C GLY A 21 -7.90 -21.48 -11.60
N HIS A 22 -9.11 -21.23 -11.11
CA HIS A 22 -9.45 -19.99 -10.42
C HIS A 22 -8.58 -19.75 -9.16
N MET A 23 -8.28 -20.80 -8.39
CA MET A 23 -7.40 -20.69 -7.23
C MET A 23 -5.98 -20.27 -7.63
N LEU A 24 -5.42 -20.90 -8.66
CA LEU A 24 -4.08 -20.58 -9.17
C LEU A 24 -4.03 -19.14 -9.70
N GLU A 25 -5.06 -18.71 -10.43
CA GLU A 25 -5.19 -17.35 -10.94
C GLU A 25 -5.28 -16.31 -9.82
N ALA A 26 -6.14 -16.53 -8.82
CA ALA A 26 -6.27 -15.65 -7.67
C ALA A 26 -4.94 -15.52 -6.90
N ARG A 27 -4.24 -16.64 -6.69
CA ARG A 27 -2.92 -16.65 -6.05
C ARG A 27 -1.87 -15.87 -6.84
N ALA A 28 -1.90 -15.95 -8.18
CA ALA A 28 -1.01 -15.19 -9.05
C ALA A 28 -1.29 -13.68 -8.98
N ARG A 29 -2.57 -13.27 -9.01
CA ARG A 29 -2.97 -11.86 -8.89
C ARG A 29 -2.57 -11.25 -7.54
N GLN A 30 -2.73 -12.00 -6.45
CA GLN A 30 -2.43 -11.52 -5.10
C GLN A 30 -0.93 -11.17 -4.88
N ARG A 31 -0.01 -11.81 -5.62
CA ARG A 31 1.43 -11.47 -5.55
C ARG A 31 1.75 -10.11 -6.15
N SER A 32 0.99 -9.67 -7.16
CA SER A 32 1.21 -8.38 -7.81
C SER A 32 0.69 -7.22 -6.95
N SER A 33 -0.48 -7.37 -6.34
CA SER A 33 -1.08 -6.33 -5.50
C SER A 33 -0.24 -6.00 -4.26
N LYS A 34 0.35 -7.00 -3.61
CA LYS A 34 1.16 -6.80 -2.39
C LYS A 34 2.45 -6.01 -2.65
N ALA A 35 3.03 -6.11 -3.84
CA ALA A 35 4.22 -5.34 -4.18
C ALA A 35 3.88 -3.86 -4.38
N LEU A 36 2.73 -3.57 -5.00
CA LEU A 36 2.23 -2.22 -5.19
C LEU A 36 1.83 -1.57 -3.86
N GLU A 37 1.10 -2.28 -2.98
CA GLU A 37 0.76 -1.81 -1.64
C GLU A 37 2.01 -1.40 -0.84
N LYS A 38 3.08 -2.21 -0.91
CA LYS A 38 4.35 -1.88 -0.25
C LYS A 38 5.05 -0.64 -0.80
N LEU A 39 4.85 -0.31 -2.08
CA LEU A 39 5.37 0.94 -2.66
C LEU A 39 4.53 2.14 -2.20
N LEU A 40 3.22 1.98 -2.04
CA LEU A 40 2.32 3.02 -1.55
C LEU A 40 2.52 3.33 -0.05
N ASP A 41 2.84 2.31 0.76
CA ASP A 41 3.11 2.43 2.21
C ASP A 41 4.44 3.15 2.55
N LEU A 42 5.25 3.52 1.56
CA LEU A 42 6.52 4.19 1.79
C LEU A 42 6.33 5.65 2.24
N THR A 43 5.24 6.30 1.83
CA THR A 43 5.01 7.73 2.11
C THR A 43 4.21 7.91 3.39
N PRO A 44 4.69 8.71 4.37
CA PRO A 44 3.93 8.99 5.57
C PRO A 44 2.64 9.77 5.21
N PRO A 45 1.48 9.43 5.82
CA PRO A 45 0.20 10.04 5.48
C PRO A 45 0.06 11.49 5.97
N THR A 46 0.93 11.92 6.88
CA THR A 46 0.92 13.24 7.52
C THR A 46 2.31 13.87 7.53
N ALA A 47 2.35 15.19 7.61
CA ALA A 47 3.55 15.98 7.79
C ALA A 47 3.40 16.93 8.99
N ARG A 48 4.50 17.28 9.64
CA ARG A 48 4.52 18.29 10.71
C ARG A 48 4.93 19.62 10.14
N VAL A 49 3.99 20.55 10.03
CA VAL A 49 4.22 21.92 9.59
C VAL A 49 4.59 22.79 10.79
N VAL A 50 5.60 23.62 10.63
CA VAL A 50 5.97 24.66 11.60
C VAL A 50 5.14 25.91 11.32
N THR A 51 4.38 26.36 12.31
CA THR A 51 3.55 27.57 12.26
C THR A 51 3.96 28.54 13.38
N GLU A 52 3.45 29.77 13.38
CA GLU A 52 3.74 30.76 14.43
C GLU A 52 3.27 30.30 15.83
N GLU A 53 2.22 29.47 15.88
CA GLU A 53 1.66 28.90 17.11
C GLU A 53 2.38 27.62 17.57
N GLY A 54 3.36 27.13 16.77
CA GLY A 54 4.10 25.90 17.03
C GLY A 54 3.96 24.84 15.92
N GLU A 55 4.29 23.60 16.24
CA GLU A 55 4.25 22.49 15.29
C GLU A 55 2.83 21.89 15.21
N LYS A 56 2.33 21.70 13.98
CA LYS A 56 1.02 21.11 13.72
C LYS A 56 1.13 19.95 12.73
N SER A 57 0.51 18.82 13.07
CA SER A 57 0.37 17.70 12.13
C SER A 57 -0.76 17.99 11.14
N VAL A 58 -0.48 17.87 9.85
CA VAL A 58 -1.44 18.05 8.76
C VAL A 58 -1.39 16.84 7.81
N PRO A 59 -2.50 16.50 7.14
CA PRO A 59 -2.49 15.55 6.03
C PRO A 59 -1.46 15.94 4.97
N LEU A 60 -0.76 14.96 4.40
CA LEU A 60 0.22 15.22 3.34
C LEU A 60 -0.40 15.96 2.14
N ALA A 61 -1.67 15.68 1.84
CA ALA A 61 -2.44 16.33 0.79
C ALA A 61 -2.63 17.85 0.98
N ASP A 62 -2.50 18.33 2.22
CA ASP A 62 -2.67 19.74 2.58
C ASP A 62 -1.33 20.50 2.60
N VAL A 63 -0.20 19.80 2.35
CA VAL A 63 1.12 20.42 2.27
C VAL A 63 1.26 21.19 0.96
N GLN A 64 1.66 22.46 1.06
CA GLN A 64 1.86 23.34 -0.09
C GLN A 64 3.31 23.81 -0.21
N PRO A 65 3.78 24.16 -1.43
CA PRO A 65 5.09 24.76 -1.62
C PRO A 65 5.30 26.00 -0.73
N GLY A 66 6.46 26.08 -0.09
CA GLY A 66 6.81 27.17 0.84
C GLY A 66 6.47 26.90 2.32
N MET A 67 5.79 25.80 2.64
CA MET A 67 5.62 25.38 4.03
C MET A 67 6.92 24.83 4.62
N LEU A 68 7.21 25.19 5.88
CA LEU A 68 8.33 24.64 6.65
C LEU A 68 7.87 23.36 7.36
N LEU A 69 8.53 22.25 7.06
CA LEU A 69 8.25 20.96 7.69
C LEU A 69 9.32 20.61 8.71
N ARG A 70 8.91 20.12 9.87
CA ARG A 70 9.82 19.56 10.88
C ARG A 70 9.94 18.05 10.70
N LEU A 71 11.17 17.59 10.55
CA LEU A 71 11.53 16.18 10.64
C LEU A 71 12.32 15.92 11.94
N THR A 72 12.07 14.79 12.58
CA THR A 72 12.87 14.29 13.73
C THR A 72 13.58 12.98 13.37
N THR A 73 14.49 12.54 14.23
CA THR A 73 15.19 11.26 14.07
C THR A 73 14.19 10.11 13.89
N GLY A 74 14.35 9.34 12.80
CA GLY A 74 13.47 8.21 12.47
C GLY A 74 12.28 8.56 11.58
N ASP A 75 12.04 9.85 11.31
CA ASP A 75 11.04 10.26 10.34
C ASP A 75 11.44 9.86 8.92
N ARG A 76 10.42 9.53 8.12
CA ARG A 76 10.56 9.47 6.67
C ARG A 76 10.30 10.86 6.09
N VAL A 77 10.99 11.18 5.00
CA VAL A 77 10.79 12.44 4.28
C VAL A 77 9.44 12.37 3.55
N PRO A 78 8.48 13.27 3.87
CA PRO A 78 7.12 13.22 3.33
C PRO A 78 7.01 13.75 1.89
N VAL A 79 7.86 14.71 1.51
CA VAL A 79 7.87 15.40 0.21
C VAL A 79 9.29 15.81 -0.18
N ASP A 80 9.52 16.08 -1.47
CA ASP A 80 10.73 16.75 -1.92
C ASP A 80 10.78 18.20 -1.43
N GLY A 81 11.97 18.70 -1.12
CA GLY A 81 12.16 20.06 -0.64
C GLY A 81 13.62 20.39 -0.38
N GLU A 82 13.87 21.62 0.07
CA GLU A 82 15.21 22.09 0.40
C GLU A 82 15.40 22.11 1.92
N ILE A 83 16.57 21.67 2.38
CA ILE A 83 16.92 21.71 3.81
C ILE A 83 17.21 23.16 4.19
N THR A 84 16.32 23.76 4.96
CA THR A 84 16.57 25.06 5.59
C THR A 84 17.46 24.87 6.83
N PRO A 85 18.50 25.68 7.05
CA PRO A 85 19.35 25.54 8.24
C PRO A 85 18.56 25.75 9.53
N GLY A 86 18.52 24.70 10.36
CA GLY A 86 17.94 24.71 11.71
C GLY A 86 18.72 23.76 12.61
N ARG A 87 18.79 24.03 13.92
CA ARG A 87 19.46 23.13 14.88
C ARG A 87 18.59 21.90 15.11
N SER A 88 19.09 20.72 14.73
CA SER A 88 18.63 19.45 15.28
C SER A 88 19.22 19.30 16.67
N VAL A 89 18.38 19.26 17.70
CA VAL A 89 18.82 18.87 19.05
C VAL A 89 18.50 17.39 19.17
N ALA A 90 19.55 16.58 19.31
CA ALA A 90 19.46 15.14 19.50
C ALA A 90 18.76 14.78 20.82
#